data_AF-A0A435A730-F1
#
_entry.id   AF-A0A435A730-F1
#
_cell.length_a   1.000
_cell.length_b   1.000
_cell.length_c   1.000
_cell.angle_alpha   90.00
_cell.angle_beta   90.00
_cell.angle_gamma   90.00
#
_symmetry.space_group_name_H-M   'P 1'
#
loop_
_entity.id
_entity.type
_entity.pdbx_description
1 polymer ?
#
loop_
_entity_poly.entity_id
_entity_poly.type
_entity_poly.pdbx_seq_one_letter_code
_entity_poly.pdbx_strand_id
1 'polypeptide(L)'
;KHGPQVKSTGSRHPGATQMAFTTRVSYAESPGSCRIADAIVTVKVKVILPEWRRSRKADADVKLFWDTLSADIKRHEERHVEIAKNHARQLEDALKASYPQRSCAEAKARAAQITAAELARHDQDQVRFDRVESVNFESRILRLLRYRIERIESGQLPPA
;
A
#
# COMPACT_ATOMS: atom_id res chain seq x y z
N LYS A 1 -20.74 -10.48 -0.46
CA LYS A 1 -21.26 -9.16 -0.95
C LYS A 1 -20.91 -7.96 -0.04
N HIS A 2 -20.19 -8.12 1.08
CA HIS A 2 -19.96 -7.04 2.07
C HIS A 2 -18.56 -6.40 2.08
N GLY A 3 -17.62 -6.83 1.24
CA GLY A 3 -16.27 -6.25 1.20
C GLY A 3 -16.22 -4.85 0.54
N PRO A 4 -15.24 -4.00 0.87
CA PRO A 4 -15.05 -2.70 0.22
C PRO A 4 -14.89 -2.84 -1.30
N GLN A 5 -15.41 -1.87 -2.04
CA GLN A 5 -15.12 -1.74 -3.47
C GLN A 5 -13.79 -1.02 -3.64
N VAL A 6 -12.87 -1.65 -4.37
CA VAL A 6 -11.60 -1.03 -4.73
C VAL A 6 -11.80 -0.27 -6.04
N LYS A 7 -11.51 1.03 -6.05
CA LYS A 7 -11.78 1.90 -7.20
C LYS A 7 -10.98 1.51 -8.44
N SER A 8 -9.80 0.91 -8.28
CA SER A 8 -8.91 0.52 -9.38
C SER A 8 -9.37 -0.74 -10.13
N THR A 9 -10.02 -1.70 -9.46
CA THR A 9 -10.41 -3.00 -10.05
C THR A 9 -11.93 -3.16 -10.22
N GLY A 10 -12.74 -2.28 -9.62
CA GLY A 10 -14.21 -2.38 -9.62
C GLY A 10 -14.76 -3.58 -8.83
N SER A 11 -13.87 -4.44 -8.32
CA SER A 11 -14.20 -5.68 -7.61
C SER A 11 -14.25 -5.45 -6.10
N ARG A 12 -15.02 -6.28 -5.39
CA ARG A 12 -15.03 -6.28 -3.93
C ARG A 12 -13.89 -7.15 -3.43
N HIS A 13 -12.97 -6.56 -2.68
CA HIS A 13 -11.87 -7.26 -2.04
C HIS A 13 -12.22 -7.52 -0.56
N PRO A 14 -11.70 -8.59 0.06
CA PRO A 14 -11.97 -8.88 1.46
C PRO A 14 -11.26 -7.91 2.42
N GLY A 15 -10.22 -7.20 1.94
CA GLY A 15 -9.60 -6.04 2.58
C GLY A 15 -9.52 -4.87 1.59
N ALA A 16 -9.11 -3.69 2.08
CA ALA A 16 -8.73 -2.58 1.22
C ALA A 16 -7.82 -1.59 1.95
N THR A 17 -6.89 -0.99 1.20
CA THR A 17 -6.06 0.12 1.68
C THR A 17 -6.45 1.40 0.97
N GLN A 18 -6.83 2.43 1.74
CA GLN A 18 -7.10 3.77 1.24
C GLN A 18 -5.93 4.67 1.59
N MET A 19 -5.50 5.51 0.65
CA MET A 19 -4.36 6.39 0.85
C MET A 19 -4.58 7.77 0.24
N ALA A 20 -3.94 8.77 0.84
CA ALA A 20 -3.93 10.14 0.36
C ALA A 20 -2.52 10.73 0.53
N PHE A 21 -1.99 11.29 -0.56
CA PHE A 21 -0.70 11.97 -0.58
C PHE A 21 -0.92 13.48 -0.46
N THR A 22 -0.14 14.12 0.41
CA THR A 22 -0.09 15.58 0.54
C THR A 22 1.36 16.01 0.40
N THR A 23 1.63 16.87 -0.58
CA THR A 23 2.97 17.40 -0.85
C THR A 23 3.02 18.87 -0.48
N ARG A 24 3.99 19.26 0.34
CA ARG A 24 4.31 20.66 0.64
C ARG A 24 5.67 20.98 0.05
N VAL A 25 5.74 22.04 -0.75
CA VAL A 25 6.97 22.46 -1.43
C VAL A 25 7.24 23.92 -1.10
N SER A 26 8.46 24.22 -0.67
CA SER A 26 8.95 25.59 -0.49
C SER A 26 9.89 25.95 -1.63
N TYR A 27 9.95 27.24 -1.97
CA TYR A 27 10.73 27.75 -3.09
C TYR A 27 11.66 28.86 -2.60
N ALA A 28 12.86 28.91 -3.17
CA ALA A 28 13.82 29.99 -2.96
C ALA A 28 14.03 30.71 -4.30
N GLU A 29 13.74 32.01 -4.32
CA GLU A 29 13.87 32.86 -5.50
C GLU A 29 15.15 33.70 -5.45
N SER A 30 15.72 33.94 -6.62
CA SER A 30 16.87 34.81 -6.85
C SER A 30 16.70 35.47 -8.24
N PRO A 31 17.43 36.53 -8.56
CA PRO A 31 17.28 37.20 -9.86
C PRO A 31 17.47 36.23 -11.03
N GLY A 32 16.41 35.99 -11.80
CA GLY A 32 16.40 35.07 -12.95
C GLY A 32 16.45 33.58 -12.62
N SER A 33 16.26 33.18 -11.35
CA SER A 33 16.30 31.79 -10.93
C SER A 33 15.37 31.51 -9.74
N CYS A 34 14.64 30.40 -9.78
CA CYS A 34 13.89 29.89 -8.64
C CYS A 34 14.05 28.38 -8.52
N ARG A 35 14.37 27.91 -7.32
CA ARG A 35 14.57 26.49 -7.02
C ARG A 35 13.61 26.01 -5.95
N ILE A 36 13.40 24.69 -5.90
CA ILE A 36 12.78 24.06 -4.75
C ILE A 36 13.78 24.14 -3.59
N ALA A 37 13.36 24.73 -2.47
CA ALA A 37 14.19 24.89 -1.28
C ALA A 37 14.08 23.66 -0.37
N ASP A 38 12.85 23.17 -0.21
CA ASP A 38 12.55 21.96 0.54
C ASP A 38 11.22 21.36 0.04
N ALA A 39 11.05 20.06 0.25
CA ALA A 39 9.83 19.34 -0.04
C ALA A 39 9.55 18.34 1.09
N ILE A 40 8.29 18.25 1.50
CA ILE A 40 7.81 17.29 2.49
C ILE A 40 6.61 16.56 1.89
N VAL A 41 6.69 15.24 1.81
CA VAL A 41 5.59 14.39 1.34
C VAL A 41 5.00 13.61 2.51
N THR A 42 3.69 13.74 2.73
CA THR A 42 2.96 13.00 3.77
C THR A 42 1.99 12.04 3.12
N VAL A 43 1.98 10.78 3.58
CA VAL A 43 0.98 9.78 3.19
C VAL A 43 0.08 9.49 4.39
N LYS A 44 -1.23 9.70 4.22
CA LYS A 44 -2.24 9.25 5.17
C LYS A 44 -2.82 7.94 4.66
N VAL A 45 -2.79 6.90 5.49
CA VAL A 45 -3.23 5.56 5.13
C VAL A 45 -4.32 5.07 6.07
N LYS A 46 -5.35 4.41 5.52
CA LYS A 46 -6.39 3.71 6.25
C LYS A 46 -6.50 2.28 5.70
N VAL A 47 -6.11 1.31 6.52
CA VAL A 47 -6.23 -0.12 6.21
C VAL A 47 -7.58 -0.62 6.73
N ILE A 48 -8.32 -1.33 5.88
CA ILE A 48 -9.62 -1.93 6.18
C ILE A 48 -9.45 -3.44 6.07
N LEU A 49 -9.68 -4.15 7.18
CA LEU A 49 -9.53 -5.60 7.26
C LEU A 49 -10.89 -6.28 7.44
N PRO A 50 -11.03 -7.55 7.00
CA PRO A 50 -12.24 -8.30 7.25
C PRO A 50 -12.35 -8.66 8.72
N GLU A 51 -13.57 -8.57 9.26
CA GLU A 51 -13.90 -9.03 10.59
C GLU A 51 -14.76 -10.29 10.50
N TRP A 52 -14.42 -11.31 11.28
CA TRP A 52 -15.27 -12.49 11.46
C TRP A 52 -15.82 -12.55 12.87
N ARG A 53 -17.14 -12.56 12.97
CA ARG A 53 -17.85 -12.80 14.23
C ARG A 53 -17.77 -14.30 14.54
N ARG A 54 -16.74 -14.69 15.28
CA ARG A 54 -16.52 -16.07 15.72
C ARG A 54 -17.74 -16.61 16.48
N SER A 55 -18.41 -17.62 15.91
CA SER A 55 -19.34 -18.44 16.68
C SER A 55 -18.54 -19.31 17.64
N ARG A 56 -18.98 -19.41 18.91
CA ARG A 56 -18.36 -20.34 19.88
C ARG A 56 -18.41 -21.80 19.43
N LYS A 57 -19.30 -22.12 18.49
CA LYS A 57 -19.51 -23.48 17.93
C LYS A 57 -18.77 -23.73 16.62
N ALA A 58 -17.96 -22.77 16.13
CA ALA A 58 -17.22 -22.98 14.90
C ALA A 58 -16.16 -24.07 15.08
N ASP A 59 -16.08 -24.99 14.12
CA ASP A 59 -15.10 -26.07 14.12
C ASP A 59 -13.66 -25.52 14.10
N ALA A 60 -12.72 -26.27 14.68
CA ALA A 60 -11.32 -25.88 14.79
C ALA A 60 -10.70 -25.58 13.41
N ASP A 61 -11.02 -26.39 12.40
CA ASP A 61 -10.52 -26.21 11.03
C ASP A 61 -11.01 -24.91 10.40
N VAL A 62 -12.26 -24.52 10.68
CA VAL A 62 -12.84 -23.26 10.19
C VAL A 62 -12.14 -22.06 10.84
N LYS A 63 -11.84 -22.15 12.14
CA LYS A 63 -11.08 -21.10 12.84
C LYS A 63 -9.67 -20.98 12.30
N LEU A 64 -8.97 -22.11 12.14
CA LEU A 64 -7.62 -22.15 11.60
C LEU A 64 -7.57 -21.55 10.18
N PHE A 65 -8.53 -21.92 9.34
CA PHE A 65 -8.66 -21.37 8.00
C PHE A 65 -8.82 -19.84 8.05
N TRP A 66 -9.77 -19.36 8.85
CA TRP A 66 -10.02 -17.92 8.94
C TRP A 66 -8.83 -17.13 9.49
N ASP A 67 -8.14 -17.66 10.50
CA ASP A 67 -6.96 -17.02 11.09
C ASP A 67 -5.78 -16.98 10.12
N THR A 68 -5.74 -17.92 9.18
CA THR A 68 -4.73 -17.95 8.12
C THR A 68 -5.08 -16.95 7.03
N LEU A 69 -6.34 -16.95 6.59
CA LEU A 69 -6.83 -16.04 5.56
C LEU A 69 -6.76 -14.58 6.00
N SER A 70 -7.23 -14.25 7.20
CA SER A 70 -7.19 -12.88 7.74
C SER A 70 -5.76 -12.35 7.88
N ALA A 71 -4.81 -13.21 8.28
CA ALA A 71 -3.39 -12.86 8.32
C ALA A 71 -2.80 -12.64 6.91
N ASP A 72 -3.17 -13.45 5.92
CA ASP A 72 -2.73 -13.28 4.52
C ASP A 72 -3.25 -11.95 3.94
N ILE A 73 -4.52 -11.64 4.18
CA ILE A 73 -5.13 -10.38 3.76
C ILE A 73 -4.44 -9.20 4.43
N LYS A 74 -4.19 -9.26 5.74
CA LYS A 74 -3.46 -8.19 6.44
C LYS A 74 -2.08 -7.95 5.83
N ARG A 75 -1.30 -9.00 5.54
CA ARG A 75 0.01 -8.89 4.88
C ARG A 75 -0.11 -8.21 3.50
N HIS A 76 -1.12 -8.59 2.73
CA HIS A 76 -1.38 -7.99 1.42
C HIS A 76 -1.65 -6.48 1.54
N GLU A 77 -2.54 -6.09 2.45
CA GLU A 77 -2.85 -4.67 2.68
C GLU A 77 -1.64 -3.88 3.21
N GLU A 78 -0.85 -4.45 4.14
CA GLU A 78 0.38 -3.83 4.63
C GLU A 78 1.41 -3.60 3.52
N ARG A 79 1.46 -4.47 2.50
CA ARG A 79 2.37 -4.28 1.38
C ARG A 79 1.98 -3.08 0.51
N HIS A 80 0.70 -2.80 0.34
CA HIS A 80 0.23 -1.58 -0.33
C HIS A 80 0.71 -0.32 0.41
N VAL A 81 0.71 -0.35 1.75
CA VAL A 81 1.24 0.74 2.59
C VAL A 81 2.73 0.96 2.35
N GLU A 82 3.52 -0.12 2.27
CA GLU A 82 4.96 0.00 2.05
C GLU A 82 5.31 0.52 0.65
N ILE A 83 4.56 0.11 -0.39
CA ILE A 83 4.71 0.67 -1.74
C ILE A 83 4.44 2.20 -1.68
N ALA A 84 3.34 2.63 -1.05
CA ALA A 84 3.01 4.04 -0.92
C ALA A 84 4.09 4.85 -0.18
N LYS A 85 4.65 4.31 0.91
CA LYS A 85 5.75 4.94 1.66
C LYS A 85 7.03 5.07 0.83
N ASN A 86 7.32 4.10 -0.03
CA ASN A 86 8.50 4.15 -0.90
C ASN A 86 8.35 5.24 -1.97
N HIS A 87 7.19 5.32 -2.63
CA HIS A 87 6.94 6.39 -3.61
C HIS A 87 6.85 7.78 -2.97
N ALA A 88 6.40 7.89 -1.72
CA ALA A 88 6.45 9.16 -1.00
C ALA A 88 7.89 9.68 -0.83
N ARG A 89 8.81 8.79 -0.47
CA ARG A 89 10.25 9.12 -0.37
C ARG A 89 10.84 9.46 -1.73
N GLN A 90 10.55 8.64 -2.74
CA GLN A 90 11.02 8.90 -4.12
C GLN A 90 10.50 10.24 -4.65
N LEU A 91 9.26 10.61 -4.34
CA LEU A 91 8.71 11.92 -4.69
C LEU A 91 9.47 13.05 -4.00
N GLU A 92 9.72 12.91 -2.69
CA GLU A 92 10.44 13.92 -1.93
C GLU A 92 11.86 14.12 -2.47
N ASP A 93 12.58 13.03 -2.74
CA ASP A 93 13.92 13.05 -3.31
C ASP A 93 13.93 13.66 -4.71
N ALA A 94 12.96 13.30 -5.56
CA ALA A 94 12.86 13.83 -6.92
C ALA A 94 12.55 15.34 -6.94
N LEU A 95 11.73 15.83 -6.01
CA LEU A 95 11.46 17.26 -5.86
C LEU A 95 12.71 18.01 -5.39
N LYS A 96 13.42 17.48 -4.39
CA LYS A 96 14.66 18.08 -3.86
C LYS A 96 15.80 18.07 -4.88
N ALA A 97 15.85 17.06 -5.74
CA ALA A 97 16.85 16.94 -6.81
C ALA A 97 16.52 17.79 -8.06
N SER A 98 15.36 18.47 -8.12
CA SER A 98 14.99 19.28 -9.27
C SER A 98 15.92 20.48 -9.43
N TYR A 99 16.46 20.66 -10.64
CA TYR A 99 17.26 21.83 -10.99
C TYR A 99 16.47 23.15 -10.81
N PRO A 100 17.16 24.26 -10.50
CA PRO A 100 16.58 25.60 -10.54
C PRO A 100 15.94 25.89 -11.91
N GLN A 101 14.80 26.56 -11.89
CA GLN A 101 14.08 27.04 -13.07
C GLN A 101 14.25 28.56 -13.20
N ARG A 102 13.82 29.16 -14.32
CA ARG A 102 14.03 30.61 -14.55
C ARG A 102 13.10 31.47 -13.69
N SER A 103 11.96 30.92 -13.30
CA SER A 103 10.95 31.60 -12.48
C SER A 103 10.29 30.62 -11.50
N CYS A 104 9.69 31.13 -10.42
CA CYS A 104 8.96 30.27 -9.49
C CYS A 104 7.68 29.68 -10.11
N ALA A 105 7.13 30.29 -11.16
CA ALA A 105 6.04 29.70 -11.93
C ALA A 105 6.51 28.41 -12.63
N GLU A 106 7.67 28.45 -13.29
CA GLU A 106 8.27 27.27 -13.90
C GLU A 106 8.67 26.21 -12.86
N ALA A 107 9.23 26.62 -11.71
CA ALA A 107 9.57 25.70 -10.62
C ALA A 107 8.33 24.98 -10.07
N LYS A 108 7.21 25.68 -9.91
CA LYS A 108 5.92 25.09 -9.50
C LYS A 108 5.37 24.13 -10.55
N ALA A 109 5.42 24.51 -11.83
CA ALA A 109 5.01 23.62 -12.92
C ALA A 109 5.87 22.35 -12.95
N ARG A 110 7.18 22.48 -12.74
CA ARG A 110 8.10 21.34 -12.67
C ARG A 110 7.80 20.44 -11.47
N ALA A 111 7.56 21.00 -10.30
CA ALA A 111 7.15 20.25 -9.11
C ALA A 111 5.86 19.45 -9.34
N ALA A 112 4.87 20.07 -10.02
CA ALA A 112 3.61 19.41 -10.37
C ALA A 112 3.82 18.24 -11.35
N GLN A 113 4.69 18.40 -12.34
CA GLN A 113 5.05 17.32 -13.28
C GLN A 113 5.73 16.15 -12.57
N ILE A 114 6.71 16.43 -11.69
CA ILE A 114 7.39 15.41 -10.89
C ILE A 114 6.38 14.65 -10.03
N THR A 115 5.51 15.39 -9.34
CA THR A 115 4.45 14.83 -8.49
C THR A 115 3.51 13.92 -9.29
N ALA A 116 2.98 14.39 -10.42
CA ALA A 116 2.08 13.60 -11.25
C ALA A 116 2.76 12.32 -11.78
N ALA A 117 4.02 12.41 -12.21
CA ALA A 117 4.76 11.26 -12.71
C ALA A 117 5.02 10.20 -11.63
N GLU A 118 5.34 10.64 -10.41
CA GLU A 118 5.59 9.72 -9.29
C GLU A 118 4.30 9.06 -8.78
N LEU A 119 3.20 9.82 -8.70
CA LEU A 119 1.90 9.25 -8.36
C LEU A 119 1.39 8.26 -9.41
N ALA A 120 1.67 8.50 -10.70
CA ALA A 120 1.35 7.54 -11.75
C ALA A 120 2.17 6.25 -11.63
N ARG A 121 3.46 6.34 -11.28
CA ARG A 121 4.31 5.16 -11.00
C ARG A 121 3.81 4.38 -9.79
N HIS A 122 3.47 5.09 -8.72
CA HIS A 122 2.83 4.51 -7.54
C HIS A 122 1.59 3.69 -7.90
N ASP A 123 0.67 4.27 -8.67
CA ASP A 123 -0.58 3.59 -9.04
C ASP A 123 -0.31 2.34 -9.92
N GLN A 124 0.67 2.42 -10.82
CA GLN A 124 1.10 1.28 -11.62
C GLN A 124 1.67 0.15 -10.76
N ASP A 125 2.48 0.48 -9.75
CA ASP A 125 3.10 -0.51 -8.87
C ASP A 125 2.08 -1.15 -7.90
N GLN A 126 1.06 -0.41 -7.43
CA GLN A 126 -0.08 -0.96 -6.70
C GLN A 126 -0.82 -2.01 -7.54
N VAL A 127 -1.19 -1.65 -8.78
CA VAL A 127 -1.88 -2.56 -9.71
C VAL A 127 -1.03 -3.76 -10.09
N ARG A 128 0.27 -3.56 -10.29
CA ARG A 128 1.22 -4.64 -10.58
C ARG A 128 1.29 -5.61 -9.42
N PHE A 129 1.37 -5.12 -8.18
CA PHE A 129 1.39 -5.96 -6.99
C PHE A 129 0.11 -6.81 -6.89
N ASP A 130 -1.06 -6.21 -7.05
CA ASP A 130 -2.34 -6.94 -7.05
C ASP A 130 -2.40 -8.04 -8.13
N ARG A 131 -1.92 -7.73 -9.34
CA ARG A 131 -1.88 -8.70 -10.44
C ARG A 131 -1.00 -9.90 -10.08
N VAL A 132 0.20 -9.67 -9.53
CA VAL A 132 1.12 -10.75 -9.16
C VAL A 132 0.59 -11.56 -7.98
N GLU A 133 -0.02 -10.90 -6.99
CA GLU A 133 -0.57 -11.56 -5.81
C GLU A 133 -1.79 -12.43 -6.13
N SER A 134 -2.63 -12.02 -7.08
CA SER A 134 -3.85 -12.77 -7.43
C SER A 134 -3.53 -14.12 -8.10
N VAL A 135 -2.52 -14.18 -8.96
CA VAL A 135 -2.06 -15.43 -9.62
C VAL A 135 -1.56 -16.46 -8.59
N ASN A 136 -0.97 -15.99 -7.49
CA ASN A 136 -0.33 -16.85 -6.50
C ASN A 136 -1.15 -17.08 -5.23
N PHE A 137 -2.39 -16.57 -5.18
CA PHE A 137 -3.19 -16.57 -3.96
C PHE A 137 -3.50 -17.99 -3.46
N GLU A 138 -4.04 -18.85 -4.32
CA GLU A 138 -4.48 -20.20 -3.94
C GLU A 138 -3.32 -21.08 -3.47
N SER A 139 -2.22 -21.10 -4.24
CA SER A 139 -1.03 -21.88 -3.86
C SER A 139 -0.41 -21.38 -2.56
N ARG A 140 -0.43 -20.06 -2.31
CA ARG A 140 0.07 -19.47 -1.07
C ARG A 140 -0.82 -19.80 0.12
N ILE A 141 -2.15 -19.68 0.02
CA ILE A 141 -3.03 -19.94 1.17
C ILE A 141 -2.95 -21.42 1.59
N LEU A 142 -2.93 -22.35 0.63
CA LEU A 142 -2.77 -23.78 0.92
C LEU A 142 -1.43 -24.08 1.59
N ARG A 143 -0.33 -23.45 1.13
CA ARG A 143 0.99 -23.58 1.76
C ARG A 143 0.99 -23.05 3.19
N LEU A 144 0.36 -21.90 3.45
CA LEU A 144 0.29 -21.31 4.78
C LEU A 144 -0.55 -22.16 5.74
N LEU A 145 -1.64 -22.76 5.25
CA LEU A 145 -2.46 -23.69 6.04
C LEU A 145 -1.67 -24.93 6.43
N ARG A 146 -1.02 -25.60 5.46
CA ARG A 146 -0.15 -26.76 5.74
C ARG A 146 0.92 -26.45 6.78
N TYR A 147 1.63 -25.34 6.59
CA TYR A 147 2.67 -24.91 7.54
C TYR A 147 2.13 -24.69 8.96
N ARG A 148 0.92 -24.13 9.10
CA ARG A 148 0.31 -23.95 10.44
C ARG A 148 -0.13 -25.29 11.06
N ILE A 149 -0.66 -26.21 10.26
CA ILE A 149 -1.02 -27.57 10.73
C ILE A 149 0.23 -28.29 11.24
N GLU A 150 1.30 -28.33 10.47
CA GLU A 150 2.59 -28.95 10.86
C GLU A 150 3.13 -28.36 12.17
N ARG A 151 2.97 -27.06 12.38
CA ARG A 151 3.38 -26.39 13.63
C ARG A 151 2.47 -26.68 14.82
N ILE A 152 1.19 -26.94 14.59
CA ILE A 152 0.26 -27.40 15.64
C ILE A 152 0.61 -28.84 16.02
N GLU A 153 0.81 -29.72 15.02
CA GLU A 153 1.16 -31.14 15.23
C GLU A 153 2.51 -31.30 15.96
N SER A 154 3.49 -30.45 15.65
CA SER A 154 4.78 -30.41 16.35
C SER A 154 4.77 -29.69 17.70
N GLY A 155 3.61 -29.19 18.16
CA GLY A 155 3.46 -28.50 19.45
C GLY A 155 4.06 -27.08 19.50
N GLN A 156 4.49 -26.53 18.36
CA GLN A 156 5.05 -25.19 18.26
C GLN A 156 3.97 -24.08 18.23
N LEU A 157 2.73 -24.44 17.95
CA LEU A 157 1.55 -23.56 18.01
C LEU A 157 0.40 -24.24 18.75
N PRO A 158 -0.40 -23.49 19.52
CA PRO A 158 -1.61 -24.04 20.12
C PRO A 158 -2.69 -24.32 19.05
N PRO A 159 -3.58 -25.30 19.26
CA PRO A 159 -4.76 -25.51 18.41
C PRO A 159 -5.76 -24.34 18.51
N ALA A 160 -6.61 -24.21 17.49
CA ALA A 160 -7.50 -23.05 17.24
C ALA A 160 -8.85 -23.06 17.98
#